data_AF-D8UL61-F1
#
_entry.id   AF-D8UL61-F1
#
_cell.length_a   1.000
_cell.length_b   1.000
_cell.length_c   1.000
_cell.angle_alpha   90.00
_cell.angle_beta   90.00
_cell.angle_gamma   90.00
#
_symmetry.space_group_name_H-M   'P 1'
#
loop_
_entity.id
_entity.type
_entity.pdbx_description
1 polymer ?
#
loop_
_entity_poly.entity_id
_entity_poly.type
_entity_poly.pdbx_seq_one_letter_code
_entity_poly.pdbx_strand_id
1 'polypeptide(L)'
;MATDWVAANDATNPICPDSPTAWGYVKFGMSPKSPKAPTPPKAPKAPSPPKAPKPPKVPKAPQLSPPPPLGGGNTFLVDNFPFFASCSVRDTNLRPPYRASTPTGPLNVTSTTATYCFHLVATNSSGSPCAGMSINRLEFIVNSTCVNEEPKALRAATINGTSVYPLFSPKTWKGELYGMMTFRRLSDIFPTIPSGGLYICLELGRTSRCSTPAGLCYGHSSCVFAISDRDFTCCATSQAPVS
;
A
#
# COMPACT_ATOMS: atom_id res chain seq x y z
N MET A 1 22.35 21.04 -27.16
CA MET A 1 22.76 20.04 -26.16
C MET A 1 24.08 19.47 -26.59
N ALA A 2 25.15 19.72 -25.82
CA ALA A 2 26.41 18.99 -25.87
C ALA A 2 27.24 19.43 -24.65
N THR A 3 27.15 18.68 -23.56
CA THR A 3 28.11 18.73 -22.46
C THR A 3 29.22 17.74 -22.81
N ASP A 4 30.34 18.25 -23.32
CA ASP A 4 31.57 17.46 -23.45
C ASP A 4 32.37 17.57 -22.16
N TRP A 5 32.69 16.40 -21.60
CA TRP A 5 33.53 16.25 -20.41
C TRP A 5 34.99 16.33 -20.83
N VAL A 6 35.76 17.29 -20.30
CA VAL A 6 37.22 17.33 -20.48
C VAL A 6 37.87 16.51 -19.35
N ALA A 7 38.70 15.53 -19.71
CA ALA A 7 39.50 14.75 -18.77
C ALA A 7 40.60 15.61 -18.13
N ALA A 8 40.82 15.45 -16.82
CA ALA A 8 41.94 16.08 -16.13
C ALA A 8 43.27 15.35 -16.47
N ASN A 9 44.34 16.12 -16.63
CA ASN A 9 45.73 15.70 -16.94
C ASN A 9 46.03 15.28 -18.39
N ASP A 10 45.75 16.17 -19.35
CA ASP A 10 46.41 16.12 -20.67
C ASP A 10 47.69 16.96 -20.66
N ALA A 11 48.84 16.33 -20.91
CA ALA A 11 50.16 16.95 -20.86
C ALA A 11 50.51 17.73 -22.15
N THR A 12 49.59 17.84 -23.11
CA THR A 12 49.84 18.51 -24.40
C THR A 12 49.12 19.84 -24.58
N ASN A 13 48.43 20.35 -23.56
CA ASN A 13 47.70 21.62 -23.64
C ASN A 13 48.58 22.80 -23.15
N PRO A 14 48.82 23.85 -23.96
CA PRO A 14 49.64 24.99 -23.55
C PRO A 14 48.93 25.78 -22.46
N ILE A 15 49.45 25.71 -21.23
CA ILE A 15 48.98 26.50 -20.09
C ILE A 15 49.24 27.98 -20.40
N CYS A 16 48.15 28.76 -20.54
CA CYS A 16 48.20 30.21 -20.68
C CYS A 16 48.88 30.87 -19.46
N PRO A 17 49.73 31.89 -19.65
CA PRO A 17 50.63 32.41 -18.62
C PRO A 17 49.98 33.25 -17.49
N ASP A 18 48.67 33.51 -17.52
CA ASP A 18 48.02 34.47 -16.61
C ASP A 18 47.09 33.83 -15.56
N SER A 19 47.40 32.61 -15.09
CA SER A 19 46.64 31.97 -13.98
C SER A 19 47.37 32.08 -12.63
N PRO A 20 46.71 32.51 -11.54
CA PRO A 20 47.36 32.88 -10.27
C PRO A 20 47.78 31.69 -9.38
N THR A 21 47.95 30.49 -9.93
CA THR A 21 48.33 29.29 -9.16
C THR A 21 49.80 28.86 -9.32
N ALA A 22 50.64 29.69 -9.95
CA ALA A 22 52.07 29.44 -10.11
C ALA A 22 52.93 30.12 -9.02
N TRP A 23 52.88 29.59 -7.80
CA TRP A 23 53.90 29.84 -6.76
C TRP A 23 54.09 28.51 -6.03
N GLY A 24 55.24 27.84 -6.06
CA GLY A 24 56.58 28.39 -5.90
C GLY A 24 57.08 27.89 -4.54
N TYR A 25 57.91 26.84 -4.57
CA TYR A 25 58.60 26.28 -3.42
C TYR A 25 59.35 27.37 -2.64
N VAL A 26 59.10 27.49 -1.33
CA VAL A 26 59.95 28.28 -0.43
C VAL A 26 60.56 27.39 0.64
N LYS A 27 61.90 27.31 0.61
CA LYS A 27 62.76 26.60 1.56
C LYS A 27 63.15 27.58 2.68
N PHE A 28 62.70 27.36 3.90
CA PHE A 28 63.24 28.06 5.08
C PHE A 28 64.09 27.08 5.89
N GLY A 29 65.38 27.38 6.00
CA GLY A 29 66.29 26.69 6.91
C GLY A 29 66.41 27.46 8.22
N MET A 30 66.30 26.75 9.35
CA MET A 30 66.84 27.15 10.65
C MET A 30 66.79 25.95 11.59
N SER A 31 67.97 25.48 12.03
CA SER A 31 68.12 24.54 13.14
C SER A 31 68.40 25.32 14.43
N PRO A 32 67.69 25.04 15.54
CA PRO A 32 68.42 24.87 16.80
C PRO A 32 67.87 23.79 17.76
N LYS A 33 68.82 22.99 18.28
CA LYS A 33 68.94 22.27 19.57
C LYS A 33 67.69 21.63 20.22
N SER A 34 67.72 20.29 20.32
CA SER A 34 66.81 19.47 21.13
C SER A 34 67.03 19.64 22.64
N PRO A 35 65.97 19.92 23.43
CA PRO A 35 65.95 19.65 24.86
C PRO A 35 65.55 18.19 25.13
N LYS A 36 66.17 17.56 26.13
CA LYS A 36 65.78 16.24 26.65
C LYS A 36 64.32 16.26 27.12
N ALA A 37 63.52 15.28 26.67
CA ALA A 37 62.15 15.08 27.12
C ALA A 37 62.10 14.67 28.61
N PRO A 38 61.22 15.26 29.44
CA PRO A 38 60.99 14.80 30.80
C PRO A 38 60.11 13.53 30.78
N THR A 39 60.38 12.60 31.70
CA THR A 39 59.59 11.38 31.89
C THR A 39 58.14 11.68 32.28
N PRO A 40 57.14 10.92 31.77
CA PRO A 40 55.73 11.17 32.05
C PRO A 40 55.36 10.91 33.52
N PRO A 41 54.45 11.67 34.13
CA PRO A 41 53.90 11.36 35.45
C PRO A 41 53.08 10.07 35.41
N LYS A 42 53.09 9.30 36.52
CA LYS A 42 52.23 8.12 36.70
C LYS A 42 50.75 8.50 36.57
N ALA A 43 50.03 7.74 35.76
CA ALA A 43 48.60 7.90 35.54
C ALA A 43 47.80 7.73 36.85
N PRO A 44 46.78 8.57 37.13
CA PRO A 44 45.88 8.39 38.26
C PRO A 44 45.03 7.13 38.10
N LYS A 45 44.76 6.42 39.20
CA LYS A 45 43.80 5.31 39.22
C LYS A 45 42.40 5.82 38.87
N ALA A 46 41.75 5.16 37.91
CA ALA A 46 40.38 5.46 37.50
C ALA A 46 39.40 5.28 38.68
N PRO A 47 38.41 6.18 38.86
CA PRO A 47 37.32 5.97 39.81
C PRO A 47 36.41 4.83 39.35
N SER A 48 35.92 4.04 40.30
CA SER A 48 34.93 2.99 40.03
C SER A 48 33.64 3.57 39.44
N PRO A 49 32.99 2.87 38.49
CA PRO A 49 31.78 3.36 37.84
C PRO A 49 30.60 3.47 38.83
N PRO A 50 29.71 4.47 38.68
CA PRO A 50 28.50 4.58 39.49
C PRO A 50 27.57 3.38 39.26
N LYS A 51 26.88 2.95 40.33
CA LYS A 51 25.85 1.90 40.22
C LYS A 51 24.74 2.36 39.26
N ALA A 52 24.40 1.47 38.33
CA ALA A 52 23.34 1.68 37.35
C ALA A 52 21.99 2.00 38.04
N PRO A 53 21.22 2.98 37.54
CA PRO A 53 19.87 3.27 38.03
C PRO A 53 18.94 2.08 37.79
N LYS A 54 18.02 1.84 38.73
CA LYS A 54 16.99 0.80 38.56
C LYS A 54 16.09 1.13 37.36
N PRO A 55 15.67 0.13 36.56
CA PRO A 55 14.77 0.36 35.45
C PRO A 55 13.43 0.96 35.92
N PRO A 56 12.84 1.91 35.18
CA PRO A 56 11.49 2.37 35.45
C PRO A 56 10.49 1.21 35.40
N LYS A 57 9.54 1.18 36.33
CA LYS A 57 8.41 0.24 36.26
C LYS A 57 7.64 0.51 34.98
N VAL A 58 7.64 -0.47 34.08
CA VAL A 58 6.83 -0.47 32.85
C VAL A 58 5.36 -0.30 33.26
N PRO A 59 4.66 0.73 32.73
CA PRO A 59 3.22 0.85 32.91
C PRO A 59 2.54 -0.41 32.36
N LYS A 60 1.67 -1.00 33.18
CA LYS A 60 0.86 -2.16 32.80
C LYS A 60 0.07 -1.79 31.54
N ALA A 61 0.35 -2.47 30.43
CA ALA A 61 -0.34 -2.26 29.16
C ALA A 61 -1.87 -2.33 29.39
N PRO A 62 -2.66 -1.43 28.77
CA PRO A 62 -4.12 -1.57 28.79
C PRO A 62 -4.48 -2.96 28.28
N GLN A 63 -5.35 -3.68 29.00
CA GLN A 63 -5.90 -4.94 28.51
C GLN A 63 -6.58 -4.66 27.17
N LEU A 64 -5.93 -5.07 26.08
CA LEU A 64 -6.58 -5.24 24.79
C LEU A 64 -7.71 -6.25 25.03
N SER A 65 -8.93 -5.84 24.69
CA SER A 65 -10.07 -6.75 24.63
C SER A 65 -9.69 -8.00 23.84
N PRO A 66 -10.19 -9.20 24.21
CA PRO A 66 -9.88 -10.41 23.47
C PRO A 66 -10.22 -10.21 21.98
N PRO A 67 -9.37 -10.68 21.07
CA PRO A 67 -9.63 -10.56 19.64
C PRO A 67 -11.01 -11.18 19.34
N PRO A 68 -11.82 -10.54 18.46
CA PRO A 68 -13.07 -11.14 18.03
C PRO A 68 -12.82 -12.57 17.54
N PRO A 69 -13.74 -13.51 17.79
CA PRO A 69 -13.54 -14.89 17.38
C PRO A 69 -13.32 -14.95 15.87
N LEU A 70 -12.24 -15.61 15.46
CA LEU A 70 -11.89 -15.98 14.08
C LEU A 70 -12.95 -16.86 13.37
N GLY A 71 -14.17 -16.99 13.94
CA GLY A 71 -15.25 -17.85 13.48
C GLY A 71 -16.54 -17.13 13.10
N GLY A 72 -16.60 -15.80 13.21
CA GLY A 72 -17.69 -15.03 12.61
C GLY A 72 -17.38 -14.83 11.13
N GLY A 73 -17.94 -15.68 10.26
CA GLY A 73 -17.70 -15.61 8.81
C GLY A 73 -17.89 -14.20 8.23
N ASN A 74 -17.36 -13.99 7.01
CA ASN A 74 -17.39 -12.71 6.29
C ASN A 74 -18.79 -12.05 6.18
N THR A 75 -19.87 -12.79 6.43
CA THR A 75 -21.24 -12.29 6.65
C THR A 75 -21.31 -11.15 7.68
N PHE A 76 -20.57 -11.23 8.80
CA PHE A 76 -20.59 -10.14 9.79
C PHE A 76 -20.06 -8.83 9.21
N LEU A 77 -19.03 -8.89 8.35
CA LEU A 77 -18.48 -7.72 7.66
C LEU A 77 -19.45 -7.20 6.60
N VAL A 78 -20.13 -8.08 5.87
CA VAL A 78 -21.19 -7.69 4.93
C VAL A 78 -22.27 -6.88 5.63
N ASP A 79 -22.71 -7.31 6.81
CA ASP A 79 -23.84 -6.71 7.53
C ASP A 79 -23.47 -5.46 8.32
N ASN A 80 -22.23 -5.35 8.83
CA ASN A 80 -21.88 -4.35 9.85
C ASN A 80 -20.70 -3.45 9.49
N PHE A 81 -19.88 -3.81 8.50
CA PHE A 81 -18.69 -3.03 8.21
C PHE A 81 -19.10 -1.65 7.68
N PRO A 82 -18.51 -0.55 8.19
CA PRO A 82 -18.94 0.80 7.85
C PRO A 82 -18.33 1.22 6.51
N PHE A 83 -18.68 0.51 5.43
CA PHE A 83 -18.47 1.02 4.08
C PHE A 83 -19.16 2.37 3.94
N PHE A 84 -18.54 3.26 3.16
CA PHE A 84 -19.04 4.60 2.84
C PHE A 84 -19.68 5.32 4.05
N ALA A 85 -18.88 6.09 4.79
CA ALA A 85 -19.30 6.73 6.04
C ALA A 85 -20.60 7.57 5.91
N SER A 86 -20.94 8.02 4.70
CA SER A 86 -22.08 8.89 4.39
C SER A 86 -23.29 8.18 3.76
N CYS A 87 -23.38 6.85 3.84
CA CYS A 87 -24.48 6.14 3.19
C CYS A 87 -25.85 6.40 3.83
N SER A 88 -26.80 6.88 3.03
CA SER A 88 -28.14 7.27 3.50
C SER A 88 -29.07 6.05 3.70
N VAL A 89 -28.93 5.00 2.87
CA VAL A 89 -29.71 3.78 2.96
C VAL A 89 -28.78 2.61 3.26
N ARG A 90 -28.78 2.17 4.52
CA ARG A 90 -28.06 0.96 5.00
C ARG A 90 -29.05 -0.18 5.29
N ASP A 91 -30.08 -0.33 4.47
CA ASP A 91 -31.03 -1.41 4.71
C ASP A 91 -30.43 -2.75 4.27
N THR A 92 -29.86 -3.46 5.25
CA THR A 92 -29.26 -4.79 5.11
C THR A 92 -30.30 -5.88 4.81
N ASN A 93 -31.60 -5.59 4.93
CA ASN A 93 -32.66 -6.55 4.65
C ASN A 93 -33.06 -6.62 3.18
N LEU A 94 -32.59 -5.66 2.36
CA LEU A 94 -32.82 -5.68 0.92
C LEU A 94 -31.72 -6.50 0.27
N ARG A 95 -32.11 -7.62 -0.37
CA ARG A 95 -31.20 -8.48 -1.14
C ARG A 95 -30.26 -7.59 -1.98
N PRO A 96 -28.93 -7.79 -1.90
CA PRO A 96 -28.00 -6.93 -2.61
C PRO A 96 -28.33 -6.99 -4.10
N PRO A 97 -28.51 -5.84 -4.78
CA PRO A 97 -28.89 -5.80 -6.18
C PRO A 97 -27.77 -6.27 -7.10
N TYR A 98 -26.62 -6.68 -6.56
CA TYR A 98 -25.48 -7.13 -7.33
C TYR A 98 -24.85 -8.37 -6.70
N ARG A 99 -24.50 -9.32 -7.56
CA ARG A 99 -23.73 -10.52 -7.20
C ARG A 99 -22.42 -10.53 -7.97
N ALA A 100 -21.36 -10.88 -7.29
CA ALA A 100 -20.07 -11.16 -7.90
C ALA A 100 -19.91 -12.67 -8.10
N SER A 101 -19.36 -13.07 -9.23
CA SER A 101 -18.96 -14.46 -9.49
C SER A 101 -17.77 -14.88 -8.63
N THR A 102 -17.54 -16.19 -8.56
CA THR A 102 -16.19 -16.71 -8.28
C THR A 102 -15.23 -16.14 -9.33
N PRO A 103 -14.02 -15.69 -8.94
CA PRO A 103 -13.07 -15.15 -9.89
C PRO A 103 -12.65 -16.21 -10.91
N THR A 104 -12.64 -15.84 -12.18
CA THR A 104 -12.08 -16.69 -13.24
C THR A 104 -10.58 -16.42 -13.37
N GLY A 105 -9.77 -17.47 -13.52
CA GLY A 105 -8.33 -17.37 -13.73
C GLY A 105 -7.56 -18.51 -13.06
N PRO A 106 -6.21 -18.45 -13.07
CA PRO A 106 -5.42 -17.37 -13.65
C PRO A 106 -5.48 -17.35 -15.19
N LEU A 107 -5.63 -16.15 -15.75
CA LEU A 107 -5.57 -15.84 -17.19
C LEU A 107 -4.29 -15.05 -17.49
N ASN A 108 -3.87 -15.01 -18.76
CA ASN A 108 -2.73 -14.19 -19.23
C ASN A 108 -1.47 -14.34 -18.34
N VAL A 109 -1.11 -15.58 -18.03
CA VAL A 109 -0.02 -15.88 -17.09
C VAL A 109 1.32 -15.58 -17.75
N THR A 110 2.11 -14.72 -17.12
CA THR A 110 3.50 -14.46 -17.48
C THR A 110 4.44 -14.99 -16.39
N SER A 111 5.75 -14.78 -16.57
CA SER A 111 6.74 -15.11 -15.54
C SER A 111 6.52 -14.30 -14.24
N THR A 112 5.92 -13.11 -14.33
CA THR A 112 5.80 -12.18 -13.20
C THR A 112 4.37 -11.88 -12.79
N THR A 113 3.38 -12.09 -13.66
CA THR A 113 1.97 -11.70 -13.40
C THR A 113 0.96 -12.77 -13.81
N ALA A 114 -0.23 -12.71 -13.20
CA ALA A 114 -1.39 -13.52 -13.54
C ALA A 114 -2.66 -12.69 -13.35
N THR A 115 -3.64 -12.85 -14.25
CA THR A 115 -4.88 -12.08 -14.22
C THR A 115 -6.04 -12.90 -13.65
N TYR A 116 -6.83 -12.28 -12.77
CA TYR A 116 -8.06 -12.86 -12.23
C TYR A 116 -9.22 -11.89 -12.44
N CYS A 117 -10.38 -12.38 -12.87
CA CYS A 117 -11.52 -11.53 -13.18
C CYS A 117 -12.75 -11.90 -12.35
N PHE A 118 -13.38 -10.90 -11.74
CA PHE A 118 -14.69 -11.00 -11.11
C PHE A 118 -15.75 -10.48 -12.06
N HIS A 119 -16.88 -11.18 -12.13
CA HIS A 119 -18.03 -10.72 -12.89
C HIS A 119 -19.12 -10.22 -11.94
N LEU A 120 -19.40 -8.92 -11.97
CA LEU A 120 -20.42 -8.27 -11.17
C LEU A 120 -21.68 -8.07 -12.01
N VAL A 121 -22.76 -8.76 -11.64
CA VAL A 121 -24.05 -8.69 -12.33
C VAL A 121 -25.13 -8.14 -11.43
N ALA A 122 -26.00 -7.31 -12.00
CA ALA A 122 -27.21 -6.89 -11.31
C ALA A 122 -28.13 -8.11 -11.13
N THR A 123 -28.70 -8.26 -9.94
CA THR A 123 -29.78 -9.21 -9.68
C THR A 123 -31.12 -8.51 -9.88
N ASN A 124 -32.12 -9.23 -10.39
CA ASN A 124 -33.49 -8.74 -10.48
C ASN A 124 -34.11 -8.62 -9.07
N SER A 125 -33.72 -7.61 -8.30
CA SER A 125 -34.35 -7.25 -7.03
C SER A 125 -35.40 -6.18 -7.31
N SER A 126 -36.50 -6.58 -7.94
CA SER A 126 -37.70 -5.75 -8.07
C SER A 126 -38.15 -5.32 -6.67
N GLY A 127 -37.89 -4.07 -6.28
CA GLY A 127 -38.18 -3.52 -4.96
C GLY A 127 -36.96 -3.03 -4.16
N SER A 128 -35.73 -3.25 -4.62
CA SER A 128 -34.56 -2.63 -3.98
C SER A 128 -34.41 -1.18 -4.45
N PRO A 129 -34.19 -0.20 -3.55
CA PRO A 129 -33.88 1.19 -3.92
C PRO A 129 -32.56 1.31 -4.69
N CYS A 130 -31.76 0.25 -4.62
CA CYS A 130 -30.46 0.11 -5.24
C CYS A 130 -30.54 -0.62 -6.61
N ALA A 131 -31.72 -1.04 -7.05
CA ALA A 131 -31.89 -1.68 -8.36
C ALA A 131 -31.69 -0.67 -9.49
N GLY A 132 -30.86 -1.03 -10.49
CA GLY A 132 -30.61 -0.19 -11.66
C GLY A 132 -29.80 1.09 -11.41
N MET A 133 -29.26 1.27 -10.20
CA MET A 133 -28.36 2.39 -9.89
C MET A 133 -27.13 2.38 -10.81
N SER A 134 -26.56 3.56 -11.08
CA SER A 134 -25.20 3.64 -11.61
C SER A 134 -24.19 3.37 -10.49
N ILE A 135 -23.17 2.56 -10.76
CA ILE A 135 -22.09 2.32 -9.80
C ILE A 135 -21.06 3.44 -9.97
N ASN A 136 -20.89 4.27 -8.94
CA ASN A 136 -19.85 5.30 -8.90
C ASN A 136 -18.62 4.85 -8.10
N ARG A 137 -18.82 4.08 -7.03
CA ARG A 137 -17.74 3.61 -6.16
C ARG A 137 -17.89 2.13 -5.87
N LEU A 138 -16.76 1.43 -5.87
CA LEU A 138 -16.66 0.01 -5.51
C LEU A 138 -15.49 -0.15 -4.53
N GLU A 139 -15.74 -0.76 -3.38
CA GLU A 139 -14.76 -1.00 -2.32
C GLU A 139 -14.67 -2.47 -2.00
N PHE A 140 -13.46 -3.03 -2.00
CA PHE A 140 -13.17 -4.36 -1.46
C PHE A 140 -12.46 -4.25 -0.13
N ILE A 141 -12.81 -5.14 0.81
CA ILE A 141 -11.97 -5.40 1.98
C ILE A 141 -10.89 -6.38 1.56
N VAL A 142 -9.65 -5.89 1.54
CA VAL A 142 -8.45 -6.66 1.24
C VAL A 142 -7.65 -6.90 2.51
N ASN A 143 -6.76 -7.88 2.48
CA ASN A 143 -5.82 -8.11 3.56
C ASN A 143 -4.97 -6.85 3.75
N SER A 144 -4.91 -6.35 5.00
CA SER A 144 -4.22 -5.09 5.34
C SER A 144 -2.74 -5.12 4.97
N THR A 145 -2.16 -6.31 4.93
CA THR A 145 -0.77 -6.51 4.54
C THR A 145 -0.51 -6.23 3.05
N CYS A 146 -1.52 -6.36 2.18
CA CYS A 146 -1.44 -6.02 0.75
C CYS A 146 -1.40 -4.51 0.52
N VAL A 147 -1.97 -3.71 1.43
CA VAL A 147 -2.02 -2.24 1.29
C VAL A 147 -0.63 -1.64 1.34
N ASN A 148 0.23 -2.13 2.23
CA ASN A 148 1.57 -1.59 2.45
C ASN A 148 2.66 -2.36 1.70
N GLU A 149 2.29 -3.39 0.92
CA GLU A 149 3.27 -4.19 0.19
C GLU A 149 3.97 -3.38 -0.89
N GLU A 150 5.30 -3.53 -0.96
CA GLU A 150 6.15 -2.94 -1.99
C GLU A 150 7.10 -4.02 -2.58
N PRO A 151 7.10 -4.18 -3.91
CA PRO A 151 6.21 -3.52 -4.87
C PRO A 151 4.74 -3.99 -4.71
N LYS A 152 3.77 -3.16 -5.12
CA LYS A 152 2.35 -3.50 -5.00
C LYS A 152 2.03 -4.80 -5.73
N ALA A 153 1.21 -5.64 -5.09
CA ALA A 153 0.74 -6.90 -5.67
C ALA A 153 -0.08 -6.67 -6.94
N LEU A 154 -1.01 -5.72 -6.90
CA LEU A 154 -1.78 -5.29 -8.06
C LEU A 154 -0.88 -4.49 -9.01
N ARG A 155 -0.71 -5.00 -10.24
CA ARG A 155 0.10 -4.37 -11.31
C ARG A 155 -0.75 -3.52 -12.22
N ALA A 156 -1.93 -4.04 -12.56
CA ALA A 156 -2.93 -3.34 -13.37
C ALA A 156 -4.32 -3.82 -12.97
N ALA A 157 -5.33 -2.98 -13.21
CA ALA A 157 -6.72 -3.37 -13.12
C ALA A 157 -7.48 -2.83 -14.33
N THR A 158 -8.43 -3.61 -14.81
CA THR A 158 -9.35 -3.19 -15.86
C THR A 158 -10.79 -3.48 -15.46
N ILE A 159 -11.71 -2.65 -15.95
CA ILE A 159 -13.15 -2.90 -15.87
C ILE A 159 -13.67 -2.91 -17.30
N ASN A 160 -14.27 -4.02 -17.75
CA ASN A 160 -14.73 -4.20 -19.12
C ASN A 160 -13.64 -3.85 -20.18
N GLY A 161 -12.37 -4.15 -19.87
CA GLY A 161 -11.22 -3.83 -20.73
C GLY A 161 -10.65 -2.42 -20.58
N THR A 162 -11.34 -1.49 -19.91
CA THR A 162 -10.82 -0.14 -19.64
C THR A 162 -9.93 -0.13 -18.41
N SER A 163 -8.71 0.37 -18.53
CA SER A 163 -7.78 0.50 -17.41
C SER A 163 -8.31 1.43 -16.32
N VAL A 164 -8.24 0.97 -15.07
CA VAL A 164 -8.63 1.71 -13.87
C VAL A 164 -7.55 1.59 -12.80
N TYR A 165 -7.49 2.58 -11.91
CA TYR A 165 -6.47 2.65 -10.85
C TYR A 165 -7.14 2.68 -9.48
N PRO A 166 -7.25 1.52 -8.79
CA PRO A 166 -7.82 1.50 -7.46
C PRO A 166 -6.86 2.12 -6.44
N LEU A 167 -7.44 2.79 -5.44
CA LEU A 167 -6.72 3.35 -4.30
C LEU A 167 -6.68 2.33 -3.16
N PHE A 168 -5.50 2.14 -2.58
CA PHE A 168 -5.32 1.32 -1.39
C PHE A 168 -5.21 2.20 -0.15
N SER A 169 -5.94 1.88 0.90
CA SER A 169 -5.85 2.60 2.17
C SER A 169 -6.09 1.67 3.37
N PRO A 170 -5.37 1.86 4.48
CA PRO A 170 -5.68 1.16 5.73
C PRO A 170 -6.96 1.71 6.35
N LYS A 171 -7.70 0.85 7.07
CA LYS A 171 -8.89 1.25 7.82
C LYS A 171 -9.00 0.45 9.11
N THR A 172 -9.04 1.14 10.24
CA THR A 172 -9.26 0.50 11.54
C THR A 172 -10.74 0.52 11.90
N TRP A 173 -11.30 -0.62 12.28
CA TRP A 173 -12.68 -0.73 12.74
C TRP A 173 -12.81 -1.77 13.85
N LYS A 174 -13.46 -1.40 14.96
CA LYS A 174 -13.59 -2.24 16.17
C LYS A 174 -12.25 -2.83 16.67
N GLY A 175 -11.16 -2.05 16.56
CA GLY A 175 -9.82 -2.45 16.99
C GLY A 175 -9.04 -3.28 15.96
N GLU A 176 -9.69 -3.73 14.88
CA GLU A 176 -9.06 -4.53 13.82
C GLU A 176 -8.63 -3.65 12.63
N LEU A 177 -7.48 -3.97 12.04
CA LEU A 177 -6.93 -3.25 10.88
C LEU A 177 -7.24 -3.99 9.58
N TYR A 178 -8.01 -3.32 8.72
CA TYR A 178 -8.40 -3.79 7.39
C TYR A 178 -7.67 -3.03 6.30
N GLY A 179 -7.53 -3.65 5.13
CA GLY A 179 -7.15 -2.97 3.91
C GLY A 179 -8.37 -2.66 3.06
N MET A 180 -8.39 -1.49 2.43
CA MET A 180 -9.43 -1.11 1.49
C MET A 180 -8.82 -0.97 0.10
N MET A 181 -9.41 -1.62 -0.90
CA MET A 181 -9.13 -1.39 -2.32
C MET A 181 -10.34 -0.69 -2.96
N THR A 182 -10.16 0.55 -3.40
CA THR A 182 -11.27 1.44 -3.79
C THR A 182 -11.18 1.86 -5.25
N PHE A 183 -12.17 1.50 -6.05
CA PHE A 183 -12.42 2.09 -7.37
C PHE A 183 -13.38 3.27 -7.21
N ARG A 184 -13.04 4.43 -7.79
CA ARG A 184 -13.83 5.66 -7.70
C ARG A 184 -14.19 6.17 -9.08
N ARG A 185 -15.23 7.00 -9.16
CA ARG A 185 -15.66 7.69 -10.38
C ARG A 185 -16.00 6.71 -11.50
N LEU A 186 -16.50 5.52 -11.14
CA LEU A 186 -16.88 4.49 -12.10
C LEU A 186 -18.04 4.96 -12.98
N SER A 187 -18.93 5.83 -12.49
CA SER A 187 -20.01 6.42 -13.28
C SER A 187 -19.52 7.42 -14.32
N ASP A 188 -18.32 7.98 -14.17
CA ASP A 188 -17.72 8.86 -15.18
C ASP A 188 -17.17 8.03 -16.37
N ILE A 189 -16.87 6.75 -16.14
CA ILE A 189 -16.34 5.80 -17.16
C ILE A 189 -17.47 4.95 -17.75
N PHE A 190 -18.39 4.49 -16.89
CA PHE A 190 -19.53 3.64 -17.20
C PHE A 190 -20.81 4.31 -16.69
N PRO A 191 -21.33 5.33 -17.40
CA PRO A 191 -22.50 6.09 -16.97
C PRO A 191 -23.76 5.22 -16.86
N THR A 192 -23.84 4.19 -17.70
CA THR A 192 -24.82 3.10 -17.59
C THR A 192 -24.08 1.78 -17.43
N ILE A 193 -24.56 0.94 -16.51
CA ILE A 193 -23.99 -0.40 -16.35
C ILE A 193 -24.41 -1.23 -17.56
N PRO A 194 -23.46 -1.85 -18.27
CA PRO A 194 -23.80 -2.72 -19.40
C PRO A 194 -24.75 -3.84 -18.97
N SER A 195 -25.63 -4.28 -19.87
CA SER A 195 -26.54 -5.40 -19.60
C SER A 195 -25.81 -6.68 -19.18
N GLY A 196 -24.57 -6.86 -19.66
CA GLY A 196 -23.67 -7.94 -19.27
C GLY A 196 -22.94 -7.72 -17.94
N GLY A 197 -23.20 -6.64 -17.19
CA GLY A 197 -22.53 -6.34 -15.93
C GLY A 197 -21.14 -5.69 -16.07
N LEU A 198 -20.36 -5.73 -14.98
CA LEU A 198 -18.97 -5.25 -14.93
C LEU A 198 -18.02 -6.44 -14.75
N TYR A 199 -17.05 -6.58 -15.65
CA TYR A 199 -15.94 -7.51 -15.55
C TYR A 199 -14.74 -6.79 -14.98
N ILE A 200 -14.41 -7.06 -13.71
CA ILE A 200 -13.29 -6.44 -13.00
C ILE A 200 -12.12 -7.42 -13.05
N CYS A 201 -11.10 -7.12 -13.85
CA CYS A 201 -9.91 -7.95 -13.96
C CYS A 201 -8.73 -7.30 -13.23
N LEU A 202 -8.06 -8.10 -12.41
CA LEU A 202 -6.90 -7.71 -11.61
C LEU A 202 -5.68 -8.48 -12.10
N GLU A 203 -4.66 -7.77 -12.56
CA GLU A 203 -3.36 -8.35 -12.87
C GLU A 203 -2.50 -8.32 -11.60
N LEU A 204 -2.21 -9.50 -11.05
CA LEU A 204 -1.52 -9.67 -9.78
C LEU A 204 -0.10 -10.20 -10.00
N GLY A 205 0.86 -9.65 -9.26
CA GLY A 205 2.26 -10.09 -9.26
C GLY A 205 2.40 -11.45 -8.58
N ARG A 206 2.96 -12.44 -9.29
CA ARG A 206 3.03 -13.84 -8.86
C ARG A 206 3.94 -14.09 -7.65
N THR A 207 4.86 -13.19 -7.37
CA THR A 207 5.77 -13.29 -6.22
C THR A 207 5.19 -12.70 -4.93
N SER A 208 4.00 -12.09 -5.02
CA SER A 208 3.32 -11.49 -3.87
C SER A 208 2.56 -12.55 -3.06
N ARG A 209 2.42 -12.32 -1.75
CA ARG A 209 1.44 -13.03 -0.91
C ARG A 209 -0.01 -12.71 -1.28
N CYS A 210 -0.24 -11.59 -1.96
CA CYS A 210 -1.53 -11.14 -2.47
C CYS A 210 -1.66 -11.43 -3.99
N SER A 211 -0.98 -12.47 -4.47
CA SER A 211 -0.91 -12.86 -5.89
C SER A 211 -2.17 -13.57 -6.41
N THR A 212 -3.10 -13.91 -5.52
CA THR A 212 -4.38 -14.56 -5.85
C THR A 212 -5.53 -13.83 -5.16
N PRO A 213 -6.78 -14.00 -5.63
CA PRO A 213 -7.96 -13.51 -4.93
C PRO A 213 -8.01 -13.95 -3.46
N ALA A 214 -7.70 -15.21 -3.15
CA ALA A 214 -7.67 -15.74 -1.80
C ALA A 214 -6.59 -15.11 -0.91
N GLY A 215 -5.44 -14.72 -1.48
CA GLY A 215 -4.38 -13.99 -0.77
C GLY A 215 -4.67 -12.49 -0.62
N LEU A 216 -5.33 -11.90 -1.61
CA LEU A 216 -5.68 -10.48 -1.64
C LEU A 216 -6.85 -10.16 -0.69
N CYS A 217 -7.90 -10.99 -0.67
CA CYS A 217 -9.13 -10.70 0.05
C CYS A 217 -9.03 -11.04 1.54
N TYR A 218 -9.71 -10.23 2.36
CA TYR A 218 -9.74 -10.47 3.80
C TYR A 218 -10.55 -11.73 4.15
N GLY A 219 -10.00 -12.59 5.01
CA GLY A 219 -10.70 -13.79 5.49
C GLY A 219 -10.59 -15.03 4.58
N HIS A 220 -9.80 -14.97 3.49
CA HIS A 220 -9.40 -16.09 2.61
C HIS A 220 -10.49 -16.93 1.93
N SER A 221 -11.76 -16.78 2.32
CA SER A 221 -12.90 -17.60 1.88
C SER A 221 -13.90 -16.84 1.02
N SER A 222 -13.92 -15.52 1.12
CA SER A 222 -14.65 -14.63 0.22
C SER A 222 -14.01 -13.24 0.17
N CYS A 223 -14.27 -12.49 -0.89
CA CYS A 223 -13.99 -11.07 -1.00
C CYS A 223 -15.23 -10.29 -0.62
N VAL A 224 -15.23 -9.64 0.55
CA VAL A 224 -16.29 -8.72 0.94
C VAL A 224 -16.14 -7.41 0.16
N PHE A 225 -17.22 -6.94 -0.43
CA PHE A 225 -17.23 -5.69 -1.19
C PHE A 225 -18.49 -4.88 -0.96
N ALA A 226 -18.41 -3.60 -1.31
CA ALA A 226 -19.53 -2.69 -1.30
C ALA A 226 -19.52 -1.80 -2.53
N ILE A 227 -20.71 -1.43 -2.99
CA ILE A 227 -20.92 -0.50 -4.10
C ILE A 227 -21.76 0.68 -3.64
N SER A 228 -21.57 1.84 -4.27
CA SER A 228 -22.44 2.99 -4.08
C SER A 228 -22.67 3.75 -5.37
N ASP A 229 -23.78 4.48 -5.40
CA ASP A 229 -24.06 5.51 -6.40
C ASP A 229 -23.22 6.76 -6.11
N ARG A 230 -23.41 7.80 -6.92
CA ARG A 230 -22.65 9.05 -6.80
C ARG A 230 -23.01 9.82 -5.53
N ASP A 231 -24.28 9.77 -5.14
CA ASP A 231 -24.83 10.57 -4.06
C ASP A 231 -24.93 9.80 -2.73
N PHE A 232 -24.45 8.55 -2.70
CA PHE A 232 -24.54 7.63 -1.56
C PHE A 232 -25.99 7.44 -1.06
N THR A 233 -26.95 7.56 -1.97
CA THR A 233 -28.37 7.27 -1.71
C THR A 233 -28.58 5.76 -1.61
N CYS A 234 -27.77 4.99 -2.32
CA CYS A 234 -27.73 3.55 -2.21
C CYS A 234 -26.31 3.08 -1.93
N CYS A 235 -26.16 2.22 -0.91
CA CYS A 235 -24.96 1.39 -0.79
C CYS A 235 -25.31 -0.06 -0.50
N ALA A 236 -24.90 -0.94 -1.39
CA ALA A 236 -25.10 -2.37 -1.22
C ALA A 236 -23.77 -3.02 -0.85
N THR A 237 -23.81 -3.90 0.14
CA THR A 237 -22.69 -4.76 0.55
C THR A 237 -22.98 -6.19 0.13
N SER A 238 -21.93 -6.92 -0.25
CA SER A 238 -22.03 -8.32 -0.64
C SER A 238 -20.67 -8.98 -0.53
N GLN A 239 -20.59 -10.26 -0.91
CA GLN A 239 -19.34 -11.00 -0.94
C GLN A 239 -19.24 -11.87 -2.19
N ALA A 240 -18.04 -11.97 -2.74
CA ALA A 240 -17.70 -12.87 -3.83
C ALA A 240 -16.96 -14.08 -3.27
N PRO A 241 -17.24 -15.32 -3.71
CA PRO A 241 -16.36 -16.45 -3.40
C PRO A 241 -14.93 -16.17 -3.88
N VAL A 242 -13.94 -16.80 -3.24
CA VAL A 242 -12.58 -16.87 -3.78
C VAL A 242 -12.25 -18.33 -4.10
N SER A 243 -11.60 -18.55 -5.24
CA SER A 243 -11.09 -19.85 -5.69
C SER A 243 -9.69 -20.11 -5.17
#